data_AF-A0A818B2D1-F1
#
_entry.id   AF-A0A818B2D1-F1
#
_cell.length_a   1.000
_cell.length_b   1.000
_cell.length_c   1.000
_cell.angle_alpha   90.00
_cell.angle_beta   90.00
_cell.angle_gamma   90.00
#
_symmetry.space_group_name_H-M   'P 1'
#
loop_
_entity.id
_entity.type
_entity.pdbx_description
1 polymer ?
#
loop_
_entity_poly.entity_id
_entity_poly.type
_entity_poly.pdbx_seq_one_letter_code
_entity_poly.pdbx_strand_id
1 'polypeptide(L)'
;MYLKSRLPLILNFNYFLVLTDDKHELTPAARITNYIVSSVRFMNSLRANWLDPEVYHLNSTKSNTDQFRKYLRYVPKRFSFYGAVLQKAYPLDMSQYHRLFNSTRIPKNDCDILVTIKENIRHIIVIKNGHCYKVNILDKNGQLLPAEKIASIMKYLYEDLNEEGNKYPLGYFTADKRDRWALVREQIEAISEHNKQMLKEIDSAIMLICLG
;
A
#
# COMPACT_ATOMS: atom_id res chain seq x y z
N MET A 1 -4.86 4.73 -20.93
CA MET A 1 -5.96 5.67 -20.65
C MET A 1 -5.73 6.42 -19.33
N TYR A 2 -5.77 5.76 -18.16
CA TYR A 2 -5.67 6.42 -16.84
C TYR A 2 -4.39 7.22 -16.58
N LEU A 3 -3.23 6.70 -17.00
CA LEU A 3 -1.95 7.40 -16.80
C LEU A 3 -1.79 8.63 -17.70
N LYS A 4 -2.48 8.67 -18.85
CA LYS A 4 -2.49 9.86 -19.74
C LYS A 4 -3.51 10.91 -19.30
N SER A 5 -4.51 10.55 -18.50
CA SER A 5 -5.47 11.51 -17.98
C SER A 5 -4.77 12.58 -17.15
N ARG A 6 -5.12 13.84 -17.42
CA ARG A 6 -4.57 15.04 -16.76
C ARG A 6 -5.50 15.61 -15.67
N LEU A 7 -6.68 15.02 -15.52
CA LEU A 7 -7.63 15.39 -14.47
C LEU A 7 -7.05 15.07 -13.08
N PRO A 8 -7.43 15.83 -12.04
CA PRO A 8 -7.14 15.52 -10.65
C PRO A 8 -7.49 14.06 -10.30
N LEU A 9 -6.68 13.41 -9.46
CA LEU A 9 -6.97 12.02 -9.05
C LEU A 9 -8.14 11.94 -8.07
N ILE A 10 -8.24 12.94 -7.19
CA ILE A 10 -9.29 13.05 -6.18
C ILE A 10 -10.63 13.28 -6.89
N LEU A 11 -11.68 12.59 -6.40
CA LEU A 11 -13.03 12.51 -6.96
C LEU A 11 -13.16 11.80 -8.33
N ASN A 12 -12.21 11.95 -9.25
CA ASN A 12 -12.34 11.41 -10.60
C ASN A 12 -11.97 9.92 -10.71
N PHE A 13 -10.99 9.46 -9.92
CA PHE A 13 -10.45 8.10 -10.06
C PHE A 13 -10.22 7.39 -8.72
N ASN A 14 -9.85 8.11 -7.66
CA ASN A 14 -9.58 7.52 -6.36
C ASN A 14 -10.90 7.16 -5.66
N TYR A 15 -10.99 5.93 -5.19
CA TYR A 15 -12.07 5.41 -4.34
C TYR A 15 -11.54 5.09 -2.95
N PHE A 16 -12.44 4.97 -1.98
CA PHE A 16 -12.10 4.55 -0.62
C PHE A 16 -13.02 3.42 -0.18
N LEU A 17 -12.53 2.61 0.75
CA LEU A 17 -13.30 1.57 1.44
C LEU A 17 -13.31 1.93 2.93
N VAL A 18 -14.46 1.77 3.56
CA VAL A 18 -14.62 1.94 5.00
C VAL A 18 -14.64 0.56 5.64
N LEU A 19 -13.77 0.35 6.61
CA LEU A 19 -13.74 -0.89 7.38
C LEU A 19 -14.83 -0.85 8.46
N THR A 20 -15.37 -2.03 8.78
CA THR A 20 -16.28 -2.18 9.92
C THR A 20 -15.54 -1.93 11.23
N ASP A 21 -16.24 -1.36 12.20
CA ASP A 21 -15.67 -1.14 13.52
C ASP A 21 -15.30 -2.47 14.21
N ASP A 22 -14.22 -2.42 14.98
CA ASP A 22 -13.77 -3.54 15.79
C ASP A 22 -14.72 -3.73 16.98
N LYS A 23 -15.06 -4.99 17.26
CA LYS A 23 -15.91 -5.36 18.41
C LYS A 23 -15.24 -5.08 19.75
N HIS A 24 -13.91 -5.00 19.78
CA HIS A 24 -13.12 -4.86 21.00
C HIS A 24 -12.82 -3.41 21.39
N GLU A 25 -13.36 -2.41 20.69
CA GLU A 25 -13.21 -0.97 21.01
C GLU A 25 -11.78 -0.56 21.37
N LEU A 26 -10.82 -1.01 20.56
CA LEU A 26 -9.40 -0.73 20.79
C LEU A 26 -9.10 0.78 20.72
N THR A 27 -8.09 1.22 21.46
CA THR A 27 -7.59 2.60 21.34
C THR A 27 -7.16 2.89 19.90
N PRO A 28 -7.27 4.15 19.42
CA PRO A 28 -6.88 4.49 18.06
C PRO A 28 -5.46 4.05 17.70
N ALA A 29 -4.49 4.27 18.60
CA ALA A 29 -3.10 3.87 18.41
C ALA A 29 -2.94 2.33 18.29
N ALA A 30 -3.66 1.56 19.11
CA ALA A 30 -3.65 0.10 19.02
C ALA A 30 -4.30 -0.39 17.72
N ARG A 31 -5.40 0.23 17.31
CA ARG A 31 -6.10 -0.08 16.05
C ARG A 31 -5.21 0.17 14.84
N ILE A 32 -4.55 1.34 14.78
CA ILE A 32 -3.58 1.68 13.72
C ILE A 32 -2.44 0.66 13.70
N THR A 33 -1.91 0.30 14.87
CA THR A 33 -0.83 -0.70 14.98
C THR A 33 -1.25 -2.05 14.42
N ASN A 34 -2.45 -2.53 14.76
CA ASN A 34 -2.98 -3.78 14.22
C ASN A 34 -3.12 -3.74 12.70
N TYR A 35 -3.56 -2.61 12.12
CA TYR A 35 -3.60 -2.44 10.67
C TYR A 35 -2.22 -2.47 10.03
N ILE A 36 -1.22 -1.81 10.62
CA ILE A 36 0.17 -1.83 10.14
C ILE A 36 0.70 -3.26 10.15
N VAL A 37 0.60 -3.93 11.30
CA VAL A 37 1.10 -5.29 11.50
C VAL A 37 0.43 -6.25 10.52
N SER A 38 -0.89 -6.15 10.35
CA SER A 38 -1.65 -7.00 9.43
C SER A 38 -1.30 -6.74 7.96
N SER A 39 -1.15 -5.46 7.57
CA SER A 39 -0.76 -5.07 6.21
C SER A 39 0.64 -5.58 5.87
N VAL A 40 1.58 -5.50 6.80
CA VAL A 40 2.95 -6.02 6.60
C VAL A 40 2.97 -7.54 6.56
N ARG A 41 2.18 -8.22 7.41
CA ARG A 41 2.01 -9.67 7.33
C ARG A 41 1.46 -10.09 5.97
N PHE A 42 0.44 -9.39 5.48
CA PHE A 42 -0.11 -9.62 4.14
C PHE A 42 0.95 -9.38 3.05
N MET A 43 1.70 -8.28 3.11
CA MET A 43 2.80 -7.98 2.19
C MET A 43 3.85 -9.10 2.17
N ASN A 44 4.26 -9.58 3.35
CA ASN A 44 5.26 -10.65 3.48
C ASN A 44 4.72 -11.97 2.93
N SER A 45 3.47 -12.33 3.22
CA SER A 45 2.80 -13.51 2.66
C SER A 45 2.67 -13.45 1.14
N LEU A 46 2.34 -12.27 0.60
CA LEU A 46 2.26 -12.04 -0.84
C LEU A 46 3.63 -12.21 -1.50
N ARG A 47 4.69 -11.62 -0.93
CA ARG A 47 6.07 -11.72 -1.44
C ARG A 47 6.63 -13.15 -1.34
N ALA A 48 6.28 -13.87 -0.30
CA ALA A 48 6.67 -15.27 -0.11
C ALA A 48 5.87 -16.26 -0.99
N ASN A 49 4.88 -15.77 -1.76
CA ASN A 49 3.91 -16.61 -2.48
C ASN A 49 3.20 -17.62 -1.56
N TRP A 50 2.91 -17.22 -0.32
CA TRP A 50 2.16 -18.01 0.67
C TRP A 50 0.66 -17.68 0.67
N LEU A 51 0.27 -16.59 0.00
CA LEU A 51 -1.13 -16.25 -0.17
C LEU A 51 -1.80 -17.25 -1.13
N ASP A 52 -2.98 -17.72 -0.76
CA ASP A 52 -3.79 -18.55 -1.65
C ASP A 52 -4.09 -17.79 -2.95
N PRO A 53 -4.08 -18.46 -4.11
CA PRO A 53 -4.46 -17.84 -5.37
C PRO A 53 -5.91 -17.37 -5.30
N GLU A 54 -6.18 -16.22 -5.90
CA GLU A 54 -7.54 -15.69 -5.96
C GLU A 54 -8.34 -16.50 -6.98
N VAL A 55 -9.43 -17.13 -6.53
CA VAL A 55 -10.23 -18.04 -7.34
C VAL A 55 -11.70 -17.76 -7.10
N TYR A 56 -12.45 -17.52 -8.17
CA TYR A 56 -13.89 -17.47 -8.13
C TYR A 56 -14.47 -18.88 -8.20
N HIS A 57 -15.21 -19.28 -7.17
CA HIS A 57 -15.78 -20.61 -7.04
C HIS A 57 -17.30 -20.56 -7.31
N LEU A 58 -17.78 -21.19 -8.39
CA LEU A 58 -19.24 -21.30 -8.63
C LEU A 58 -19.94 -22.11 -7.54
N ASN A 59 -19.24 -23.09 -6.96
CA ASN A 59 -19.71 -23.79 -5.78
C ASN A 59 -18.55 -23.95 -4.79
N SER A 60 -18.49 -23.06 -3.81
CA SER A 60 -17.45 -23.01 -2.79
C SER A 60 -17.34 -24.32 -1.99
N THR A 61 -18.47 -24.98 -1.70
CA THR A 61 -18.50 -26.23 -0.91
C THR A 61 -17.78 -27.40 -1.58
N LYS A 62 -17.68 -27.41 -2.92
CA LYS A 62 -17.01 -28.47 -3.68
C LYS A 62 -15.59 -28.07 -4.10
N SER A 63 -15.42 -26.81 -4.48
CA SER A 63 -14.20 -26.35 -5.15
C SER A 63 -13.24 -25.58 -4.24
N ASN A 64 -13.63 -25.14 -3.04
CA ASN A 64 -12.71 -24.56 -2.05
C ASN A 64 -12.42 -25.57 -0.92
N THR A 65 -11.87 -26.72 -1.29
CA THR A 65 -11.55 -27.82 -0.37
C THR A 65 -10.05 -28.12 -0.37
N ASP A 66 -9.53 -28.66 0.74
CA ASP A 66 -8.11 -29.04 0.84
C ASP A 66 -7.70 -30.11 -0.18
N GLN A 67 -8.63 -31.00 -0.53
CA GLN A 67 -8.41 -32.01 -1.56
C GLN A 67 -8.18 -31.38 -2.92
N PHE A 68 -9.02 -30.40 -3.30
CA PHE A 68 -8.87 -29.64 -4.54
C PHE A 68 -7.52 -28.89 -4.58
N ARG A 69 -7.15 -28.23 -3.47
CA ARG A 69 -5.87 -27.51 -3.36
C ARG A 69 -4.67 -28.44 -3.50
N LYS A 70 -4.71 -29.61 -2.83
CA LYS A 70 -3.68 -30.65 -2.95
C LYS A 70 -3.56 -31.14 -4.39
N TYR A 71 -4.68 -31.46 -5.04
CA TYR A 71 -4.69 -31.87 -6.44
C TYR A 71 -4.05 -30.82 -7.36
N LEU A 72 -4.52 -29.56 -7.30
CA LEU A 72 -4.00 -28.48 -8.14
C LEU A 72 -2.51 -28.21 -7.92
N ARG A 73 -1.99 -28.41 -6.70
CA ARG A 73 -0.57 -28.26 -6.39
C ARG A 73 0.33 -29.21 -7.20
N TYR A 74 -0.17 -30.40 -7.55
CA TYR A 74 0.55 -31.36 -8.38
C TYR A 74 0.39 -31.10 -9.89
N VAL A 75 -0.61 -30.31 -10.30
CA VAL A 75 -0.83 -29.97 -11.71
C VAL A 75 0.21 -28.93 -12.15
N PRO A 76 0.92 -29.13 -13.28
CA PRO A 76 1.84 -28.13 -13.82
C PRO A 76 1.14 -26.78 -14.08
N LYS A 77 1.83 -25.66 -13.82
CA LYS A 77 1.25 -24.30 -13.95
C LYS A 77 0.57 -24.00 -15.29
N ARG A 78 1.08 -24.56 -16.40
CA ARG A 78 0.48 -24.40 -17.74
C ARG A 78 -0.91 -25.03 -17.88
N PHE A 79 -1.25 -25.98 -17.00
CA PHE A 79 -2.53 -26.71 -17.01
C PHE A 79 -3.38 -26.45 -15.76
N SER A 80 -2.86 -25.73 -14.75
CA SER A 80 -3.57 -25.49 -13.50
C SER A 80 -4.88 -24.72 -13.70
N PHE A 81 -4.92 -23.80 -14.68
CA PHE A 81 -6.14 -23.10 -15.07
C PHE A 81 -7.23 -24.06 -15.55
N TYR A 82 -6.91 -24.94 -16.50
CA TYR A 82 -7.87 -25.92 -17.02
C TYR A 82 -8.33 -26.91 -15.94
N GLY A 83 -7.40 -27.36 -15.08
CA GLY A 83 -7.74 -28.22 -13.94
C GLY A 83 -8.73 -27.57 -12.96
N ALA A 84 -8.59 -26.27 -12.72
CA ALA A 84 -9.53 -25.51 -11.90
C ALA A 84 -10.90 -25.37 -12.57
N VAL A 85 -10.93 -25.04 -13.87
CA VAL A 85 -12.18 -24.84 -14.63
C VAL A 85 -13.01 -26.13 -14.70
N LEU A 86 -12.39 -27.30 -14.81
CA LEU A 86 -13.09 -28.59 -14.75
C LEU A 86 -13.90 -28.78 -13.44
N GLN A 87 -13.44 -28.18 -12.35
CA GLN A 87 -14.11 -28.17 -11.06
C GLN A 87 -14.98 -26.92 -10.83
N LYS A 88 -15.29 -26.18 -11.90
CA LYS A 88 -16.07 -24.94 -11.87
C LYS A 88 -15.46 -23.84 -10.99
N ALA A 89 -14.13 -23.80 -10.95
CA ALA A 89 -13.34 -22.78 -10.27
C ALA A 89 -12.55 -21.95 -11.29
N TYR A 90 -12.56 -20.63 -11.14
CA TYR A 90 -11.99 -19.69 -12.11
C TYR A 90 -10.89 -18.86 -11.44
N PRO A 91 -9.62 -19.24 -11.60
CA PRO A 91 -8.50 -18.45 -11.10
C PRO A 91 -8.48 -17.06 -11.73
N LEU A 92 -8.24 -16.04 -10.91
CA LEU A 92 -8.17 -14.65 -11.31
C LEU A 92 -6.72 -14.19 -11.49
N ASP A 93 -6.52 -13.15 -12.29
CA ASP A 93 -5.21 -12.55 -12.49
C ASP A 93 -4.76 -11.78 -11.24
N MET A 94 -3.60 -12.13 -10.70
CA MET A 94 -2.97 -11.45 -9.56
C MET A 94 -1.78 -10.58 -9.99
N SER A 95 -1.59 -10.33 -11.29
CA SER A 95 -0.45 -9.56 -11.80
C SER A 95 -0.35 -8.15 -11.21
N GLN A 96 -1.44 -7.57 -10.72
CA GLN A 96 -1.48 -6.21 -10.16
C GLN A 96 -1.04 -6.14 -8.69
N TYR A 97 -1.05 -7.26 -7.97
CA TYR A 97 -0.85 -7.28 -6.52
C TYR A 97 0.53 -6.79 -6.08
N HIS A 98 1.55 -6.94 -6.94
CA HIS A 98 2.89 -6.42 -6.65
C HIS A 98 2.94 -4.90 -6.46
N ARG A 99 1.90 -4.16 -6.91
CA ARG A 99 1.80 -2.71 -6.79
C ARG A 99 1.08 -2.23 -5.54
N LEU A 100 0.63 -3.14 -4.68
CA LEU A 100 -0.06 -2.76 -3.43
C LEU A 100 0.87 -2.07 -2.43
N PHE A 101 2.16 -2.38 -2.46
CA PHE A 101 3.16 -1.87 -1.54
C PHE A 101 4.33 -1.25 -2.29
N ASN A 102 5.03 -0.29 -1.66
CA ASN A 102 6.24 0.34 -2.21
C ASN A 102 6.05 0.92 -3.60
N SER A 103 4.82 1.39 -3.87
CA SER A 103 4.41 1.80 -5.20
C SER A 103 3.71 3.13 -5.14
N THR A 104 4.01 3.98 -6.11
CA THR A 104 3.44 5.31 -6.24
C THR A 104 3.21 5.67 -7.69
N ARG A 105 2.32 6.63 -7.93
CA ARG A 105 2.09 7.24 -9.23
C ARG A 105 2.82 8.58 -9.29
N ILE A 106 3.94 8.61 -10.01
CA ILE A 106 4.74 9.83 -10.19
C ILE A 106 4.12 10.67 -11.30
N PRO A 107 3.79 11.96 -11.06
CA PRO A 107 3.34 12.86 -12.10
C PRO A 107 4.50 13.12 -13.09
N LYS A 108 4.18 13.04 -14.38
CA LYS A 108 5.10 13.44 -15.47
C LYS A 108 4.28 14.14 -16.53
N ASN A 109 4.94 14.98 -17.33
CA ASN A 109 4.32 15.66 -18.45
C ASN A 109 3.75 14.61 -19.42
N ASP A 110 2.55 14.87 -19.94
CA ASP A 110 1.77 14.03 -20.86
C ASP A 110 1.29 12.67 -20.33
N CYS A 111 2.15 11.91 -19.64
CA CYS A 111 1.82 10.59 -19.12
C CYS A 111 2.54 10.30 -17.81
N ASP A 112 1.75 10.06 -16.76
CA ASP A 112 2.27 9.64 -15.46
C ASP A 112 2.88 8.24 -15.56
N ILE A 113 3.74 7.93 -14.59
CA ILE A 113 4.37 6.61 -14.49
C ILE A 113 4.00 5.96 -13.16
N LEU A 114 3.83 4.64 -13.18
CA LEU A 114 3.73 3.83 -11.98
C LEU A 114 5.13 3.30 -11.66
N VAL A 115 5.59 3.59 -10.45
CA VAL A 115 6.90 3.15 -9.97
C VAL A 115 6.67 2.25 -8.78
N THR A 116 7.31 1.08 -8.82
CA THR A 116 7.38 0.14 -7.69
C THR A 116 8.84 -0.03 -7.34
N ILE A 117 9.22 0.33 -6.12
CA ILE A 117 10.60 0.26 -5.65
C ILE A 117 10.82 -1.10 -4.99
N LYS A 118 11.72 -1.90 -5.59
CA LYS A 118 12.04 -3.27 -5.16
C LYS A 118 13.18 -3.34 -4.14
N GLU A 119 13.76 -2.19 -3.78
CA GLU A 119 14.83 -2.10 -2.78
C GLU A 119 14.32 -2.52 -1.39
N ASN A 120 15.24 -2.76 -0.44
CA ASN A 120 14.92 -3.14 0.94
C ASN A 120 14.34 -1.92 1.71
N ILE A 121 13.11 -1.53 1.35
CA ILE A 121 12.37 -0.45 2.00
C ILE A 121 11.79 -0.98 3.31
N ARG A 122 12.02 -0.19 4.37
CA ARG A 122 11.71 -0.57 5.75
C ARG A 122 10.74 0.37 6.43
N HIS A 123 10.36 1.45 5.76
CA HIS A 123 9.57 2.51 6.35
C HIS A 123 8.19 2.65 5.72
N ILE A 124 7.31 3.20 6.53
CA ILE A 124 6.05 3.81 6.12
C ILE A 124 6.19 5.33 6.21
N ILE A 125 5.24 6.03 5.60
CA ILE A 125 5.04 7.46 5.82
C ILE A 125 3.78 7.64 6.64
N VAL A 126 3.88 8.42 7.71
CA VAL A 126 2.74 8.84 8.52
C VAL A 126 2.50 10.32 8.25
N ILE A 127 1.27 10.69 7.93
CA ILE A 127 0.85 12.09 7.79
C ILE A 127 0.01 12.46 9.00
N LYS A 128 0.38 13.53 9.70
CA LYS A 128 -0.42 14.15 10.77
C LYS A 128 -0.34 15.66 10.64
N ASN A 129 -1.48 16.35 10.72
CA ASN A 129 -1.55 17.82 10.69
C ASN A 129 -0.79 18.47 9.50
N GLY A 130 -0.72 17.79 8.35
CA GLY A 130 0.00 18.27 7.16
C GLY A 130 1.52 18.04 7.17
N HIS A 131 2.06 17.42 8.21
CA HIS A 131 3.46 16.99 8.31
C HIS A 131 3.62 15.54 7.86
N CYS A 132 4.79 15.19 7.34
CA CYS A 132 5.12 13.83 6.91
C CYS A 132 6.26 13.27 7.77
N TYR A 133 6.03 12.12 8.40
CA TYR A 133 7.00 11.44 9.25
C TYR A 133 7.38 10.10 8.64
N LYS A 134 8.68 9.86 8.51
CA LYS A 134 9.22 8.57 8.11
C LYS A 134 9.37 7.67 9.32
N VAL A 135 8.69 6.53 9.31
CA VAL A 135 8.72 5.56 10.42
C VAL A 135 9.23 4.23 9.92
N ASN A 136 10.39 3.79 10.38
CA ASN A 136 10.88 2.44 10.13
C ASN A 136 10.04 1.44 10.93
N ILE A 137 9.39 0.52 10.23
CA ILE A 137 8.58 -0.56 10.80
C ILE A 137 9.22 -1.94 10.58
N LEU A 138 10.23 -2.03 9.72
CA LEU A 138 11.06 -3.22 9.53
C LEU A 138 12.48 -2.98 10.06
N ASP A 139 13.08 -4.02 10.62
CA ASP A 139 14.49 -4.03 11.03
C ASP A 139 15.44 -4.13 9.81
N LYS A 140 16.76 -4.14 10.06
CA LYS A 140 17.77 -4.23 8.98
C LYS A 140 17.68 -5.54 8.17
N ASN A 141 17.08 -6.59 8.75
CA ASN A 141 16.90 -7.90 8.12
C ASN A 141 15.57 -8.02 7.39
N GLY A 142 14.74 -6.96 7.38
CA GLY A 142 13.41 -6.97 6.77
C GLY A 142 12.32 -7.61 7.64
N GLN A 143 12.60 -7.89 8.91
CA GLN A 143 11.63 -8.41 9.86
C GLN A 143 10.81 -7.27 10.48
N LEU A 144 9.52 -7.51 10.70
CA LEU A 144 8.63 -6.57 11.35
C LEU A 144 9.11 -6.30 12.79
N LEU A 145 9.15 -5.02 13.18
CA LEU A 145 9.46 -4.64 14.56
C LEU A 145 8.40 -5.20 15.54
N PRO A 146 8.77 -5.40 16.83
CA PRO A 146 7.80 -5.82 17.84
C PRO A 146 6.57 -4.90 17.87
N ALA A 147 5.39 -5.48 18.00
CA ALA A 147 4.13 -4.75 17.93
C ALA A 147 4.05 -3.66 19.00
N GLU A 148 4.63 -3.90 20.18
CA GLU A 148 4.71 -2.95 21.30
C GLU A 148 5.49 -1.70 20.90
N LYS A 149 6.59 -1.88 20.16
CA LYS A 149 7.42 -0.76 19.67
C LYS A 149 6.66 0.07 18.63
N ILE A 150 5.96 -0.58 17.71
CA ILE A 150 5.13 0.11 16.72
C ILE A 150 3.99 0.85 17.44
N ALA A 151 3.35 0.22 18.43
CA ALA A 151 2.30 0.84 19.23
C ALA A 151 2.78 2.08 19.98
N SER A 152 3.97 2.04 20.60
CA SER A 152 4.55 3.22 21.26
C SER A 152 4.79 4.37 20.27
N ILE A 153 5.30 4.08 19.07
CA ILE A 153 5.53 5.11 18.04
C ILE A 153 4.19 5.68 17.55
N MET A 154 3.19 4.83 17.29
CA MET A 154 1.87 5.27 16.84
C MET A 154 1.16 6.07 17.93
N LYS A 155 1.30 5.68 19.20
CA LYS A 155 0.79 6.43 20.34
C LYS A 155 1.43 7.82 20.42
N TYR A 156 2.76 7.89 20.34
CA TYR A 156 3.46 9.17 20.32
C TYR A 156 2.97 10.06 19.17
N LEU A 157 2.92 9.52 17.95
CA LEU A 157 2.48 10.28 16.78
C LEU A 157 1.01 10.69 16.88
N TYR A 158 0.12 9.86 17.42
CA TYR A 158 -1.32 10.14 17.47
C TYR A 158 -1.71 11.03 18.67
N GLU A 159 -1.22 10.74 19.86
CA GLU A 159 -1.66 11.34 21.13
C GLU A 159 -0.69 12.42 21.65
N ASP A 160 0.61 12.12 21.68
CA ASP A 160 1.58 12.96 22.38
C ASP A 160 2.10 14.12 21.51
N LEU A 161 2.20 13.89 20.20
CA LEU A 161 2.71 14.86 19.24
C LEU A 161 1.67 15.94 18.96
N ASN A 162 1.79 17.07 19.64
CA ASN A 162 0.91 18.22 19.51
C ASN A 162 1.62 19.36 18.76
N GLU A 163 1.92 19.12 17.48
CA GLU A 163 2.43 20.16 16.58
C GLU A 163 1.28 20.94 15.95
N GLU A 164 1.46 22.26 15.85
CA GLU A 164 0.57 23.12 15.06
C GLU A 164 0.50 22.62 13.61
N GLY A 165 -0.68 22.81 13.00
CA GLY A 165 -0.90 22.49 11.60
C GLY A 165 0.16 23.10 10.70
N ASN A 166 0.71 22.29 9.81
CA ASN A 166 1.62 22.78 8.77
C ASN A 166 0.90 23.90 8.00
N LYS A 167 1.53 25.07 7.90
CA LYS A 167 0.98 26.21 7.15
C LYS A 167 1.05 26.00 5.64
N TYR A 168 2.00 25.20 5.16
CA TYR A 168 2.25 24.94 3.74
C TYR A 168 2.40 23.43 3.43
N PRO A 169 1.36 22.63 3.67
CA PRO A 169 1.37 21.19 3.43
C PRO A 169 1.51 20.86 1.93
N LEU A 170 2.65 20.26 1.57
CA LEU A 170 2.94 19.89 0.18
C LEU A 170 2.02 18.78 -0.37
N GLY A 171 1.36 18.02 0.51
CA GLY A 171 0.42 16.96 0.15
C GLY A 171 -0.75 17.46 -0.72
N TYR A 172 -1.13 18.74 -0.61
CA TYR A 172 -2.22 19.32 -1.41
C TYR A 172 -1.96 19.26 -2.91
N PHE A 173 -0.72 19.36 -3.35
CA PHE A 173 -0.42 19.31 -4.79
C PHE A 173 -0.73 17.94 -5.41
N THR A 174 -0.79 16.87 -4.62
CA THR A 174 -1.20 15.54 -5.11
C THR A 174 -2.67 15.51 -5.55
N ALA A 175 -3.49 16.45 -5.05
CA ALA A 175 -4.87 16.66 -5.41
C ALA A 175 -5.07 17.51 -6.68
N ASP A 176 -4.02 18.18 -7.15
CA ASP A 176 -4.13 19.10 -8.29
C ASP A 176 -4.16 18.36 -9.63
N LYS A 177 -4.36 19.11 -10.73
CA LYS A 177 -4.20 18.62 -12.10
C LYS A 177 -2.80 18.02 -12.28
N ARG A 178 -2.72 16.95 -13.06
CA ARG A 178 -1.47 16.15 -13.16
C ARG A 178 -0.29 16.93 -13.72
N ASP A 179 -0.53 17.79 -14.70
CA ASP A 179 0.53 18.62 -15.31
C ASP A 179 1.03 19.70 -14.34
N ARG A 180 0.13 20.29 -13.57
CA ARG A 180 0.51 21.25 -12.52
C ARG A 180 1.30 20.56 -11.41
N TRP A 181 0.89 19.36 -11.00
CA TRP A 181 1.65 18.59 -10.03
C TRP A 181 3.02 18.16 -10.58
N ALA A 182 3.11 17.77 -11.85
CA ALA A 182 4.38 17.42 -12.48
C ALA A 182 5.36 18.60 -12.44
N LEU A 183 4.89 19.80 -12.82
CA LEU A 183 5.69 21.03 -12.79
C LEU A 183 6.15 21.39 -11.37
N VAL A 184 5.23 21.44 -10.41
CA VAL A 184 5.56 21.81 -9.02
C VAL A 184 6.52 20.80 -8.41
N ARG A 185 6.33 19.51 -8.68
CA ARG A 185 7.22 18.47 -8.19
C ARG A 185 8.64 18.63 -8.75
N GLU A 186 8.77 18.90 -10.04
CA GLU A 186 10.08 19.18 -10.68
C GLU A 186 10.76 20.40 -10.03
N GLN A 187 10.01 21.46 -9.76
CA GLN A 187 10.53 22.64 -9.05
C GLN A 187 11.01 22.29 -7.63
N ILE A 188 10.25 21.49 -6.88
CA ILE A 188 10.64 21.05 -5.53
C ILE A 188 11.94 20.23 -5.57
N GLU A 189 12.07 19.32 -6.54
CA GLU A 189 13.27 18.51 -6.75
C GLU A 189 14.48 19.37 -7.17
N ALA A 190 14.27 20.45 -7.94
CA ALA A 190 15.32 21.36 -8.40
C ALA A 190 15.84 22.30 -7.31
N ILE A 191 15.06 22.59 -6.26
CA ILE A 191 15.47 23.47 -5.16
C ILE A 191 16.64 22.87 -4.36
N SER A 192 16.62 21.56 -4.09
CA SER A 192 17.71 20.89 -3.38
C SER A 192 17.69 19.37 -3.58
N GLU A 193 18.87 18.75 -3.56
CA GLU A 193 18.98 17.29 -3.55
C GLU A 193 18.34 16.67 -2.30
N HIS A 194 18.28 17.42 -1.20
CA HIS A 194 17.57 17.00 0.01
C HIS A 194 16.07 16.80 -0.24
N ASN A 195 15.39 17.75 -0.90
CA ASN A 195 13.97 17.63 -1.24
C ASN A 195 13.69 16.44 -2.15
N LYS A 196 14.56 16.25 -3.16
CA LYS A 196 14.49 15.11 -4.07
C LYS A 196 14.63 13.78 -3.34
N GLN A 197 15.56 13.70 -2.38
CA GLN A 197 15.70 12.52 -1.53
C GLN A 197 14.46 12.30 -0.65
N MET A 198 13.89 13.35 -0.06
CA MET A 198 12.66 13.25 0.73
C MET A 198 11.47 12.76 -0.11
N LEU A 199 11.29 13.27 -1.33
CA LEU A 199 10.27 12.78 -2.25
C LEU A 199 10.49 11.32 -2.63
N LYS A 200 11.74 10.89 -2.83
CA LYS A 200 12.07 9.47 -3.06
C LYS A 200 11.72 8.62 -1.83
N GLU A 201 11.90 9.12 -0.61
CA GLU A 201 11.48 8.44 0.61
C GLU A 201 9.95 8.31 0.70
N ILE A 202 9.21 9.33 0.29
CA ILE A 202 7.74 9.26 0.22
C ILE A 202 7.30 8.25 -0.85
N ASP A 203 7.86 8.34 -2.05
CA ASP A 203 7.53 7.49 -3.19
C ASP A 203 7.83 5.99 -2.95
N SER A 204 8.85 5.71 -2.14
CA SER A 204 9.30 4.34 -1.85
C SER A 204 8.57 3.67 -0.71
N ALA A 205 7.87 4.42 0.14
CA ALA A 205 7.28 3.93 1.37
C ALA A 205 6.41 2.68 1.18
N ILE A 206 6.41 1.77 2.16
CA ILE A 206 5.60 0.54 2.11
C ILE A 206 4.11 0.89 1.92
N MET A 207 3.65 1.84 2.72
CA MET A 207 2.31 2.41 2.68
C MET A 207 2.31 3.78 3.36
N LEU A 208 1.21 4.50 3.19
CA LEU A 208 0.96 5.80 3.80
C LEU A 208 -0.18 5.69 4.82
N ILE A 209 -0.02 6.31 5.97
CA ILE A 209 -1.01 6.32 7.05
C ILE A 209 -1.34 7.77 7.38
N CYS A 210 -2.61 8.14 7.25
CA CYS A 210 -3.10 9.44 7.67
C CYS A 210 -3.67 9.33 9.09
N LEU A 211 -3.14 10.14 10.00
CA LEU A 211 -3.68 10.35 11.34
C LEU A 211 -4.48 11.64 11.30
N GLY A 212 -5.79 11.51 11.54
CA GLY A 212 -6.74 12.63 11.65
C GLY A 212 -6.95 13.05 13.10
#